data_AF-A0A9P6YA38-F1
#
_entry.id   AF-A0A9P6YA38-F1
#
_cell.length_a   1.000
_cell.length_b   1.000
_cell.length_c   1.000
_cell.angle_alpha   90.00
_cell.angle_beta   90.00
_cell.angle_gamma   90.00
#
_symmetry.space_group_name_H-M   'P 1'
#
loop_
_entity.id
_entity.type
_entity.pdbx_description
1 polymer ?
#
loop_
_entity_poly.entity_id
_entity_poly.type
_entity_poly.pdbx_seq_one_letter_code
_entity_poly.pdbx_strand_id
1 'polypeptide(L)'
;MNSSCADNFMNFDTLDDWLENDLQESGLLTVNPEPLSKNSKLTTPSQVLMASPPISECTPRLDPLSDISTPAMKYEPLTPIDTPKVESKGDMTPTTPPIDVQSFIKALALLGSAQQQNNDMEVVINDNNKRERSESLDKTLSHEELLALKRQRNTDAARRSRQRKAIKMEALEKKVLELEIANERLRLRAAIAESNKASIEAKEKSSKVRILELEQQLANAHRILLQTGFNEITA
;
A
#
# COMPACT_ATOMS: atom_id res chain seq x y z
N MET A 1 10.54 35.65 -2.88
CA MET A 1 10.24 34.48 -3.72
C MET A 1 9.33 33.58 -2.91
N ASN A 2 8.02 33.84 -2.96
CA ASN A 2 7.03 33.13 -2.15
C ASN A 2 6.37 32.10 -3.07
N SER A 3 6.73 30.84 -2.88
CA SER A 3 6.16 29.71 -3.60
C SER A 3 4.79 29.41 -3.00
N SER A 4 3.74 29.76 -3.75
CA SER A 4 2.36 29.49 -3.38
C SER A 4 2.12 27.99 -3.50
N CYS A 5 1.91 27.33 -2.37
CA CYS A 5 1.47 25.94 -2.30
C CYS A 5 0.09 25.89 -2.94
N ALA A 6 -0.02 25.21 -4.08
CA ALA A 6 -1.29 24.94 -4.71
C ALA A 6 -2.04 23.92 -3.83
N ASP A 7 -3.08 24.40 -3.15
CA ASP A 7 -4.12 23.56 -2.58
C ASP A 7 -4.80 22.81 -3.73
N ASN A 8 -4.41 21.55 -3.91
CA ASN A 8 -5.23 20.58 -4.63
C ASN A 8 -6.47 20.29 -3.78
N PHE A 9 -7.42 21.23 -3.82
CA PHE A 9 -8.78 21.01 -3.37
C PHE A 9 -9.33 19.83 -4.18
N MET A 10 -9.39 18.66 -3.56
CA MET A 10 -10.04 17.48 -4.13
C MET A 10 -11.46 17.90 -4.50
N ASN A 11 -11.71 18.05 -5.78
CA ASN A 11 -12.97 18.50 -6.33
C ASN A 11 -13.99 17.36 -6.17
N PHE A 12 -14.63 17.29 -5.01
CA PHE A 12 -15.73 16.35 -4.74
C PHE A 12 -17.00 16.68 -5.54
N ASP A 13 -17.03 17.84 -6.22
CA ASP A 13 -18.10 18.24 -7.16
C ASP A 13 -17.96 17.61 -8.54
N THR A 14 -16.94 16.78 -8.79
CA THR A 14 -16.98 15.80 -9.88
C THR A 14 -17.88 14.64 -9.43
N LEU A 15 -19.14 14.98 -9.20
CA LEU A 15 -20.22 14.07 -8.90
C LEU A 15 -20.43 13.21 -10.14
N ASP A 16 -19.69 12.09 -10.18
CA ASP A 16 -19.87 10.91 -11.04
C ASP A 16 -20.62 11.23 -12.34
N ASP A 17 -19.95 11.81 -13.33
CA ASP A 17 -20.48 12.12 -14.68
C ASP A 17 -21.24 10.93 -15.30
N TRP A 18 -20.95 9.72 -14.83
CA TRP A 18 -21.64 8.50 -15.18
C TRP A 18 -23.02 8.36 -14.52
N LEU A 19 -23.16 8.72 -13.24
CA LEU A 19 -24.43 8.75 -12.52
C LEU A 19 -25.34 9.87 -13.04
N GLU A 20 -24.77 11.03 -13.40
CA GLU A 20 -25.52 12.12 -14.03
C GLU A 20 -26.06 11.70 -15.41
N ASN A 21 -25.24 11.03 -16.24
CA ASN A 21 -25.70 10.47 -17.51
C ASN A 21 -26.78 9.39 -17.32
N ASP A 22 -26.65 8.50 -16.33
CA ASP A 22 -27.61 7.40 -16.09
C ASP A 22 -28.96 7.96 -15.58
N LEU A 23 -28.94 8.99 -14.72
CA LEU A 23 -30.15 9.70 -14.28
C LEU A 23 -30.81 10.55 -15.38
N GLN A 24 -30.01 11.06 -16.32
CA GLN A 24 -30.53 11.73 -17.52
C GLN A 24 -31.14 10.72 -18.51
N GLU A 25 -30.48 9.59 -18.77
CA GLU A 25 -31.01 8.52 -19.64
C GLU A 25 -32.30 7.91 -19.08
N SER A 26 -32.43 7.83 -17.75
CA SER A 26 -33.65 7.37 -17.10
C SER A 26 -34.75 8.43 -16.97
N GLY A 27 -34.52 9.65 -17.45
CA GLY A 27 -35.51 10.73 -17.50
C GLY A 27 -35.93 11.29 -16.12
N LEU A 28 -35.16 11.01 -15.07
CA LEU A 28 -35.43 11.45 -13.69
C LEU A 28 -34.93 12.87 -13.41
N LEU A 29 -33.88 13.30 -14.11
CA LEU A 29 -33.34 14.67 -14.03
C LEU A 29 -33.64 15.42 -15.33
N THR A 30 -34.80 16.06 -15.42
CA THR A 30 -35.09 17.01 -16.50
C THR A 30 -34.45 18.36 -16.14
N VAL A 31 -33.19 18.55 -16.53
CA VAL A 31 -32.49 19.84 -16.35
C VAL A 31 -32.94 20.81 -17.44
N ASN A 32 -34.20 21.25 -17.40
CA ASN A 32 -34.65 22.54 -17.95
C ASN A 32 -36.16 22.76 -17.73
N PRO A 33 -36.57 23.83 -17.02
CA PRO A 33 -37.95 24.30 -17.03
C PRO A 33 -38.14 25.35 -18.15
N GLU A 34 -38.40 24.90 -19.38
CA GLU A 34 -38.96 25.75 -20.44
C GLU A 34 -40.45 25.41 -20.62
N PRO A 35 -41.35 26.41 -20.74
CA PRO A 35 -42.78 26.17 -20.69
C PRO A 35 -43.34 25.73 -22.05
N LEU A 36 -44.14 24.67 -22.00
CA LEU A 36 -45.19 24.28 -22.95
C LEU A 36 -44.90 24.47 -24.45
N SER A 37 -44.74 23.36 -25.17
CA SER A 37 -45.40 23.23 -26.46
C SER A 37 -46.01 21.85 -26.65
N LYS A 38 -47.30 21.89 -26.97
CA LYS A 38 -48.19 20.76 -27.25
C LYS A 38 -47.70 20.06 -28.51
N ASN A 39 -47.44 18.76 -28.45
CA ASN A 39 -48.02 17.82 -29.41
C ASN A 39 -47.84 16.38 -28.96
N SER A 40 -48.99 15.75 -28.71
CA SER A 40 -49.20 14.35 -28.45
C SER A 40 -48.91 13.49 -29.67
N LYS A 41 -48.13 12.41 -29.49
CA LYS A 41 -48.47 11.10 -30.06
C LYS A 41 -48.20 10.02 -29.02
N LEU A 42 -49.28 9.63 -28.34
CA LEU A 42 -49.34 8.38 -27.59
C LEU A 42 -49.00 7.23 -28.54
N THR A 43 -47.88 6.56 -28.29
CA THR A 43 -47.60 5.26 -28.89
C THR A 43 -48.23 4.20 -27.99
N THR A 44 -49.22 3.53 -28.54
CA THR A 44 -50.08 2.54 -27.87
C THR A 44 -49.28 1.25 -27.61
N PRO A 45 -49.33 0.67 -26.39
CA PRO A 45 -48.51 -0.49 -26.01
C PRO A 45 -49.10 -1.84 -26.49
N SER A 46 -49.65 -1.89 -27.70
CA SER A 46 -50.35 -3.09 -28.22
C SER A 46 -49.79 -3.62 -29.55
N GLN A 47 -48.65 -3.12 -30.05
CA GLN A 47 -48.07 -3.59 -31.32
C GLN A 47 -46.61 -4.07 -31.25
N VAL A 48 -45.97 -4.09 -30.08
CA VAL A 48 -44.61 -4.65 -29.91
C VAL A 48 -44.67 -6.08 -29.34
N LEU A 49 -45.63 -6.89 -29.82
CA LEU A 49 -45.87 -8.25 -29.32
C LEU A 49 -45.80 -9.35 -30.38
N MET A 50 -45.18 -9.13 -31.55
CA MET A 50 -45.11 -10.15 -32.61
C MET A 50 -43.75 -10.29 -33.34
N ALA A 51 -42.66 -9.81 -32.75
CA ALA A 51 -41.31 -10.09 -33.28
C ALA A 51 -40.47 -10.76 -32.20
N SER A 52 -40.64 -12.08 -32.06
CA SER A 52 -39.63 -12.92 -31.42
C SER A 52 -38.43 -13.01 -32.37
N PRO A 53 -37.25 -12.47 -32.03
CA PRO A 53 -36.03 -12.95 -32.67
C PRO A 53 -35.88 -14.44 -32.32
N PRO A 54 -35.51 -15.31 -33.27
CA PRO A 54 -35.17 -16.68 -32.95
C PRO A 54 -34.07 -16.66 -31.88
N ILE A 55 -34.28 -17.43 -30.83
CA ILE A 55 -33.29 -17.82 -29.84
C ILE A 55 -32.07 -18.39 -30.58
N SER A 56 -31.12 -17.52 -30.92
CA SER A 56 -29.76 -17.93 -31.27
C SER A 56 -29.15 -18.51 -30.00
N GLU A 57 -28.91 -19.81 -30.05
CA GLU A 57 -28.10 -20.57 -29.11
C GLU A 57 -26.68 -19.99 -29.06
N CYS A 58 -26.46 -18.92 -28.29
CA CYS A 58 -25.14 -18.52 -27.83
C CYS A 58 -24.73 -19.39 -26.63
N THR A 59 -24.79 -20.71 -26.79
CA THR A 59 -23.85 -21.57 -26.08
C THR A 59 -22.57 -21.56 -26.90
N PRO A 60 -21.41 -21.18 -26.33
CA PRO A 60 -20.15 -21.40 -27.02
C PRO A 60 -19.97 -22.91 -27.12
N ARG A 61 -20.29 -23.46 -28.30
CA ARG A 61 -19.93 -24.81 -28.70
C ARG A 61 -18.40 -24.86 -28.66
N LEU A 62 -17.86 -25.46 -27.61
CA LEU A 62 -16.46 -25.85 -27.57
C LEU A 62 -16.30 -26.97 -28.59
N ASP A 63 -16.00 -26.61 -29.83
CA ASP A 63 -15.47 -27.57 -30.78
C ASP A 63 -14.17 -28.13 -30.20
N PRO A 64 -14.00 -29.47 -30.14
CA PRO A 64 -12.73 -30.05 -29.80
C PRO A 64 -11.75 -29.69 -30.93
N LEU A 65 -10.93 -28.66 -30.69
CA LEU A 65 -9.73 -28.36 -31.46
C LEU A 65 -8.67 -29.45 -31.20
N SER A 66 -8.97 -30.67 -31.62
CA SER A 66 -7.94 -31.57 -32.12
C SER A 66 -7.51 -31.03 -33.49
N ASP A 67 -6.20 -30.83 -33.66
CA ASP A 67 -5.49 -30.57 -34.93
C ASP A 67 -5.01 -29.13 -35.21
N ILE A 68 -4.80 -28.31 -34.18
CA ILE A 68 -3.78 -27.25 -34.30
C ILE A 68 -2.48 -27.82 -33.75
N SER A 69 -1.65 -28.32 -34.67
CA SER A 69 -0.25 -28.68 -34.49
C SER A 69 0.51 -27.52 -33.88
N THR A 70 0.47 -27.42 -32.56
CA THR A 70 1.38 -26.58 -31.78
C THR A 70 2.77 -27.17 -32.00
N PRO A 71 3.75 -26.39 -32.49
CA PRO A 71 5.11 -26.93 -32.64
C PRO A 71 5.54 -27.44 -31.27
N ALA A 72 5.85 -28.73 -31.21
CA ALA A 72 6.35 -29.39 -30.01
C ALA A 72 7.65 -28.67 -29.60
N MET A 73 7.53 -27.68 -28.73
CA MET A 73 8.67 -27.18 -27.98
C MET A 73 9.12 -28.36 -27.13
N LYS A 74 10.21 -29.01 -27.57
CA LYS A 74 10.98 -29.95 -26.77
C LYS A 74 11.39 -29.21 -25.50
N TYR A 75 10.62 -29.42 -24.45
CA TYR A 75 11.03 -29.03 -23.12
C TYR A 75 12.13 -30.00 -22.72
N GLU A 76 13.37 -29.60 -22.94
CA GLU A 76 14.52 -30.29 -22.36
C GLU A 76 14.52 -29.91 -20.86
N PRO A 77 14.22 -30.86 -19.96
CA PRO A 77 14.22 -30.56 -18.54
C PRO A 77 15.64 -30.13 -18.16
N LEU A 78 15.78 -28.86 -17.75
CA LEU A 78 17.02 -28.33 -17.23
C LEU A 78 17.47 -29.23 -16.09
N THR A 79 18.55 -29.96 -16.33
CA THR A 79 19.24 -30.72 -15.29
C THR A 79 19.58 -29.77 -14.15
N PRO A 80 19.39 -30.18 -12.88
CA PRO A 80 19.71 -29.36 -11.73
C PRO A 80 21.14 -28.84 -11.85
N ILE A 81 21.29 -27.52 -11.90
CA ILE A 81 22.58 -26.86 -11.85
C ILE A 81 23.23 -27.24 -10.51
N ASP A 82 24.40 -27.87 -10.60
CA ASP A 82 25.23 -28.20 -9.45
C ASP A 82 25.59 -26.91 -8.70
N THR A 83 24.89 -26.67 -7.59
CA THR A 83 25.29 -25.65 -6.62
C THR A 83 26.60 -26.10 -5.97
N PRO A 84 27.60 -25.21 -5.83
CA PRO A 84 28.89 -25.55 -5.25
C PRO A 84 28.72 -26.09 -3.83
N LYS A 85 29.19 -27.32 -3.63
CA LYS A 85 29.28 -28.04 -2.37
C LYS A 85 30.24 -27.30 -1.43
N VAL A 86 29.68 -26.44 -0.58
CA VAL A 86 30.39 -25.89 0.58
C VAL A 86 30.42 -26.97 1.65
N GLU A 87 31.58 -27.60 1.84
CA GLU A 87 31.82 -28.54 2.93
C GLU A 87 31.88 -27.78 4.26
N SER A 88 30.76 -27.70 4.99
CA SER A 88 30.78 -27.31 6.40
C SER A 88 31.10 -28.54 7.25
N LYS A 89 32.38 -28.72 7.59
CA LYS A 89 32.77 -29.56 8.73
C LYS A 89 32.33 -28.84 10.00
N GLY A 90 31.40 -29.44 10.73
CA GLY A 90 30.95 -28.96 12.03
C GLY A 90 29.70 -29.70 12.47
N ASP A 91 29.89 -30.79 13.21
CA ASP A 91 28.84 -31.55 13.88
C ASP A 91 28.00 -30.62 14.76
N MET A 92 26.78 -30.31 14.33
CA MET A 92 25.70 -29.86 15.20
C MET A 92 24.36 -30.32 14.60
N THR A 93 23.77 -31.33 15.23
CA THR A 93 22.41 -31.79 14.97
C THR A 93 21.40 -30.66 15.27
N PRO A 94 20.58 -30.20 14.32
CA PRO A 94 19.45 -29.35 14.64
C PRO A 94 18.27 -30.26 14.99
N THR A 95 18.08 -30.52 16.28
CA THR A 95 16.78 -30.98 16.80
C THR A 95 15.84 -29.78 16.79
N THR A 96 15.15 -29.56 15.68
CA THR A 96 14.06 -28.58 15.61
C THR A 96 12.85 -29.13 16.36
N PRO A 97 12.34 -28.44 17.39
CA PRO A 97 11.08 -28.83 18.01
C PRO A 97 9.92 -28.62 17.01
N PRO A 98 8.85 -29.43 17.10
CA PRO A 98 7.67 -29.24 16.27
C PRO A 98 7.11 -27.84 16.50
N ILE A 99 6.98 -27.07 15.43
CA ILE A 99 6.42 -25.71 15.43
C ILE A 99 5.00 -25.80 15.98
N ASP A 100 4.80 -25.26 17.19
CA ASP A 100 3.50 -25.22 17.84
C ASP A 100 2.61 -24.16 17.18
N VAL A 101 1.78 -24.63 16.25
CA VAL A 101 0.81 -23.80 15.52
C VAL A 101 -0.17 -23.10 16.48
N GLN A 102 -0.40 -23.63 17.68
CA GLN A 102 -1.27 -22.99 18.68
C GLN A 102 -0.67 -21.69 19.22
N SER A 103 0.64 -21.65 19.41
CA SER A 103 1.34 -20.43 19.82
C SER A 103 1.22 -19.33 18.77
N PHE A 104 1.28 -19.70 17.48
CA PHE A 104 1.09 -18.76 16.37
C PHE A 104 -0.37 -18.26 16.28
N ILE A 105 -1.36 -19.14 16.44
CA ILE A 105 -2.79 -18.77 16.45
C ILE A 105 -3.09 -17.83 17.63
N LYS A 106 -2.54 -18.09 18.82
CA LYS A 106 -2.70 -17.21 19.99
C LYS A 106 -2.05 -15.83 19.76
N ALA A 107 -0.88 -15.79 19.12
CA ALA A 107 -0.23 -14.52 18.77
C ALA A 107 -1.06 -13.70 17.77
N LEU A 108 -1.66 -14.35 16.76
CA LEU A 108 -2.56 -13.68 15.81
C LEU A 108 -3.84 -13.16 16.48
N ALA A 109 -4.43 -13.92 17.40
CA ALA A 109 -5.61 -13.48 18.17
C ALA A 109 -5.28 -12.25 19.05
N LEU A 110 -4.13 -12.26 19.72
CA LEU A 110 -3.68 -11.15 20.56
C LEU A 110 -3.39 -9.88 19.75
N LEU A 111 -2.78 -10.04 18.56
CA LEU A 111 -2.48 -8.93 17.65
C LEU A 111 -3.77 -8.30 17.09
N GLY A 112 -4.79 -9.10 16.81
CA GLY A 112 -6.13 -8.61 16.44
C GLY A 112 -6.77 -7.74 17.51
N SER A 113 -6.62 -8.11 18.79
CA SER A 113 -7.13 -7.30 19.92
C SER A 113 -6.30 -6.05 20.22
N ALA A 114 -4.97 -6.08 20.00
CA ALA A 114 -4.11 -4.92 20.24
C ALA A 114 -4.29 -3.80 19.22
N GLN A 115 -4.78 -4.11 18.01
CA GLN A 115 -5.02 -3.13 16.97
C GLN A 115 -6.24 -2.22 17.25
N GLN A 116 -7.01 -2.50 18.30
CA GLN A 116 -8.23 -1.77 18.66
C GLN A 116 -8.00 -0.59 19.62
N GLN A 117 -6.78 -0.40 20.15
CA GLN A 117 -6.51 0.63 21.17
C GLN A 117 -5.72 1.87 20.71
N ASN A 118 -5.28 1.97 19.44
CA ASN A 118 -4.39 3.06 19.00
C ASN A 118 -4.84 3.87 17.77
N ASN A 119 -6.13 3.89 17.43
CA ASN A 119 -6.63 4.76 16.35
C ASN A 119 -7.78 5.66 16.84
N ASP A 120 -7.44 6.66 17.65
CA ASP A 120 -8.22 7.90 17.80
C ASP A 120 -7.97 8.81 16.58
N MET A 121 -8.45 8.38 15.41
CA MET A 121 -8.77 9.29 14.32
C MET A 121 -9.87 8.65 13.48
N GLU A 122 -11.09 9.16 13.70
CA GLU A 122 -12.34 8.92 12.99
C GLU A 122 -12.25 8.07 11.70
N VAL A 123 -12.47 6.76 11.85
CA VAL A 123 -13.21 6.02 10.85
C VAL A 123 -14.38 5.42 11.58
N VAL A 124 -15.52 6.10 11.52
CA VAL A 124 -16.83 5.56 11.91
C VAL A 124 -17.15 4.40 10.97
N ILE A 125 -16.57 3.24 11.24
CA ILE A 125 -17.06 1.98 10.67
C ILE A 125 -18.33 1.69 11.46
N ASN A 126 -19.43 2.17 10.90
CA ASN A 126 -20.78 2.00 11.39
C ASN A 126 -21.16 0.51 11.27
N ASP A 127 -20.78 -0.29 12.28
CA ASP A 127 -21.10 -1.72 12.42
C ASP A 127 -22.60 -1.96 12.72
N ASN A 128 -23.43 -0.91 12.75
CA ASN A 128 -24.87 -1.00 12.92
C ASN A 128 -25.66 -1.24 11.63
N ASN A 129 -25.00 -1.44 10.48
CA ASN A 129 -25.68 -1.86 9.26
C ASN A 129 -25.95 -3.37 9.25
N LYS A 130 -26.77 -3.85 10.20
CA LYS A 130 -27.71 -4.92 9.86
C LYS A 130 -28.49 -4.39 8.67
N ARG A 131 -28.11 -4.79 7.46
CA ARG A 131 -28.94 -4.59 6.27
C ARG A 131 -30.27 -5.24 6.57
N GLU A 132 -31.22 -4.46 7.07
CA GLU A 132 -32.63 -4.77 6.92
C GLU A 132 -32.86 -4.80 5.42
N ARG A 133 -32.75 -6.01 4.89
CA ARG A 133 -33.09 -6.35 3.53
C ARG A 133 -34.52 -5.88 3.36
N SER A 134 -34.71 -4.78 2.65
CA SER A 134 -35.99 -4.14 2.40
C SER A 134 -36.82 -5.04 1.47
N GLU A 135 -37.18 -6.24 1.92
CA GLU A 135 -38.02 -7.19 1.18
C GLU A 135 -39.47 -6.71 1.08
N SER A 136 -39.83 -5.64 1.79
CA SER A 136 -41.18 -5.07 1.78
C SER A 136 -41.52 -4.30 0.50
N LEU A 137 -40.52 -3.87 -0.28
CA LEU A 137 -40.72 -3.11 -1.54
C LEU A 137 -40.71 -4.00 -2.80
N ASP A 138 -40.31 -5.26 -2.68
CA ASP A 138 -40.17 -6.20 -3.81
C ASP A 138 -41.49 -6.92 -4.18
N LYS A 139 -42.56 -6.80 -3.38
CA LYS A 139 -43.80 -7.57 -3.59
C LYS A 139 -44.70 -7.04 -4.71
N THR A 140 -44.46 -5.82 -5.20
CA THR A 140 -45.26 -5.18 -6.25
C THR A 140 -44.56 -5.15 -7.61
N LEU A 141 -43.29 -5.54 -7.68
CA LEU A 141 -42.50 -5.51 -8.91
C LEU A 141 -42.61 -6.82 -9.69
N SER A 142 -42.56 -6.72 -11.01
CA SER A 142 -42.46 -7.91 -11.86
C SER A 142 -41.18 -8.69 -11.55
N HIS A 143 -41.19 -10.02 -11.77
CA HIS A 143 -40.00 -10.85 -11.62
C HIS A 143 -38.81 -10.32 -12.43
N GLU A 144 -39.08 -9.75 -13.59
CA GLU A 144 -38.07 -9.16 -14.46
C GLU A 144 -37.47 -7.87 -13.86
N GLU A 145 -38.28 -6.99 -13.29
CA GLU A 145 -37.82 -5.78 -12.61
C GLU A 145 -36.95 -6.12 -11.40
N LEU A 146 -37.34 -7.15 -10.64
CA LEU A 146 -36.55 -7.63 -9.52
C LEU A 146 -35.17 -8.15 -9.95
N LEU A 147 -35.11 -8.85 -11.07
CA LEU A 147 -33.85 -9.34 -11.64
C LEU A 147 -32.96 -8.18 -12.12
N ALA A 148 -33.54 -7.19 -12.80
CA ALA A 148 -32.85 -5.98 -13.24
C ALA A 148 -32.26 -5.22 -12.05
N LEU A 149 -33.04 -5.00 -10.98
CA LEU A 149 -32.57 -4.35 -9.76
C LEU A 149 -31.42 -5.11 -9.07
N LYS A 150 -31.46 -6.44 -9.05
CA LYS A 150 -30.34 -7.24 -8.50
C LYS A 150 -29.07 -7.09 -9.31
N ARG A 151 -29.17 -7.09 -10.65
CA ARG A 151 -28.03 -6.84 -11.54
C ARG A 151 -27.45 -5.44 -11.31
N GLN A 152 -28.30 -4.43 -11.26
CA GLN A 152 -27.90 -3.06 -10.98
C GLN A 152 -27.16 -2.94 -9.64
N ARG A 153 -27.72 -3.51 -8.56
CA ARG A 153 -27.08 -3.53 -7.24
C ARG A 153 -25.74 -4.27 -7.22
N ASN A 154 -25.61 -5.37 -7.96
CA ASN A 154 -24.33 -6.09 -8.06
C ASN A 154 -23.29 -5.27 -8.84
N THR A 155 -23.69 -4.63 -9.94
CA THR A 155 -22.83 -3.73 -10.72
C THR A 155 -22.32 -2.58 -9.86
N ASP A 156 -23.20 -1.91 -9.11
CA ASP A 156 -22.80 -0.85 -8.17
C ASP A 156 -21.86 -1.40 -7.07
N ALA A 157 -22.18 -2.56 -6.49
CA ALA A 157 -21.31 -3.19 -5.50
C ALA A 157 -19.90 -3.50 -6.05
N ALA A 158 -19.81 -4.00 -7.28
CA ALA A 158 -18.54 -4.27 -7.96
C ALA A 158 -17.76 -2.98 -8.24
N ARG A 159 -18.45 -1.92 -8.69
CA ARG A 159 -17.87 -0.59 -8.91
C ARG A 159 -17.28 -0.02 -7.62
N ARG A 160 -18.07 0.02 -6.55
CA ARG A 160 -17.59 0.50 -5.24
C ARG A 160 -16.44 -0.36 -4.70
N SER A 161 -16.46 -1.67 -4.96
CA SER A 161 -15.34 -2.54 -4.58
C SER A 161 -14.05 -2.17 -5.33
N ARG A 162 -14.13 -1.90 -6.63
CA ARG A 162 -12.99 -1.43 -7.44
C ARG A 162 -12.50 -0.07 -6.96
N GLN A 163 -13.41 0.87 -6.71
CA GLN A 163 -13.08 2.20 -6.21
C GLN A 163 -12.37 2.14 -4.85
N ARG A 164 -12.89 1.37 -3.89
CA ARG A 164 -12.22 1.17 -2.58
C ARG A 164 -10.84 0.55 -2.74
N LYS A 165 -10.66 -0.38 -3.67
CA LYS A 165 -9.34 -0.95 -3.97
C LYS A 165 -8.40 0.11 -4.54
N ALA A 166 -8.85 0.92 -5.49
CA ALA A 166 -8.05 1.99 -6.07
C ALA A 166 -7.59 3.00 -5.01
N ILE A 167 -8.52 3.50 -4.17
CA ILE A 167 -8.21 4.42 -3.07
C ILE A 167 -7.20 3.79 -2.09
N LYS A 168 -7.38 2.51 -1.75
CA LYS A 168 -6.44 1.82 -0.86
C LYS A 168 -5.05 1.68 -1.49
N MET A 169 -4.96 1.39 -2.78
CA MET A 169 -3.68 1.31 -3.50
C MET A 169 -2.98 2.67 -3.51
N GLU A 170 -3.69 3.74 -3.86
CA GLU A 170 -3.16 5.12 -3.84
C GLU A 170 -2.68 5.52 -2.44
N ALA A 171 -3.44 5.21 -1.39
CA ALA A 171 -3.03 5.49 -0.01
C ALA A 171 -1.78 4.70 0.39
N LEU A 172 -1.61 3.48 -0.10
CA LEU A 172 -0.39 2.69 0.13
C LEU A 172 0.80 3.25 -0.63
N GLU A 173 0.63 3.64 -1.89
CA GLU A 173 1.67 4.28 -2.71
C GLU A 173 2.16 5.58 -2.06
N LYS A 174 1.23 6.41 -1.57
CA LYS A 174 1.57 7.62 -0.82
C LYS A 174 2.37 7.30 0.44
N LYS A 175 1.96 6.30 1.22
CA LYS A 175 2.70 5.88 2.42
C LYS A 175 4.09 5.36 2.10
N VAL A 176 4.25 4.61 1.01
CA VAL A 176 5.57 4.13 0.57
C VAL A 176 6.47 5.32 0.26
N LEU A 177 5.98 6.28 -0.52
CA LEU A 177 6.74 7.49 -0.86
C LEU A 177 7.12 8.29 0.40
N GLU A 178 6.19 8.50 1.33
CA GLU A 178 6.46 9.18 2.60
C GLU A 178 7.55 8.46 3.43
N LEU A 179 7.46 7.12 3.51
CA LEU A 179 8.43 6.29 4.22
C LEU A 179 9.80 6.30 3.54
N GLU A 180 9.86 6.32 2.20
CA GLU A 180 11.10 6.43 1.44
C GLU A 180 11.80 7.77 1.70
N ILE A 181 11.07 8.89 1.62
CA ILE A 181 11.60 10.22 1.96
C ILE A 181 12.11 10.25 3.42
N ALA A 182 11.34 9.70 4.35
CA ALA A 182 11.75 9.63 5.75
C ALA A 182 13.02 8.79 5.94
N ASN A 183 13.14 7.66 5.22
CA ASN A 183 14.30 6.79 5.26
C ASN A 183 15.55 7.49 4.71
N GLU A 184 15.44 8.16 3.55
CA GLU A 184 16.54 8.95 2.97
C GLU A 184 17.01 10.04 3.93
N ARG A 185 16.08 10.77 4.55
CA ARG A 185 16.40 11.80 5.55
C ARG A 185 17.13 11.22 6.76
N LEU A 186 16.71 10.05 7.25
CA LEU A 186 17.36 9.37 8.38
C LEU A 186 18.77 8.89 8.00
N ARG A 187 18.94 8.31 6.80
CA ARG A 187 20.26 7.92 6.29
C ARG A 187 21.23 9.10 6.20
N LEU A 188 20.77 10.24 5.68
CA LEU A 188 21.58 11.46 5.63
C LEU A 188 22.01 11.90 7.04
N ARG A 189 21.08 11.91 8.00
CA ARG A 189 21.39 12.27 9.39
C ARG A 189 22.39 11.31 10.04
N ALA A 190 22.25 10.01 9.78
CA ALA A 190 23.19 9.00 10.26
C ALA A 190 24.59 9.24 9.69
N ALA A 191 24.71 9.46 8.38
CA ALA A 191 26.00 9.77 7.74
C ALA A 191 26.67 11.04 8.31
N ILE A 192 25.88 12.11 8.56
CA ILE A 192 26.40 13.32 9.20
C ILE A 192 26.87 13.04 10.62
N ALA A 193 26.09 12.30 11.41
CA ALA A 193 26.45 11.94 12.78
C ALA A 193 27.72 11.08 12.85
N GLU A 194 27.87 10.13 11.93
CA GLU A 194 29.06 9.29 11.79
C GLU A 194 30.30 10.11 11.41
N SER A 195 30.16 11.03 10.45
CA SER A 195 31.24 11.96 10.07
C SER A 195 31.66 12.86 11.24
N ASN A 196 30.70 13.40 11.98
CA ASN A 196 30.96 14.23 13.16
C ASN A 196 31.66 13.42 14.27
N LYS A 197 31.21 12.18 14.52
CA LYS A 197 31.85 11.28 15.48
C LYS A 197 33.30 11.02 15.11
N ALA A 198 33.57 10.68 13.84
CA ALA A 198 34.93 10.46 13.36
C ALA A 198 35.81 11.71 13.48
N SER A 199 35.26 12.90 13.19
CA SER A 199 35.96 14.18 13.35
C SER A 199 36.33 14.47 14.82
N ILE A 200 35.41 14.22 15.75
CA ILE A 200 35.65 14.40 17.19
C ILE A 200 36.70 13.41 17.69
N GLU A 201 36.60 12.15 17.29
CA GLU A 201 37.56 11.11 17.68
C GLU A 201 38.98 11.43 17.17
N ALA A 202 39.11 11.93 15.94
CA ALA A 202 40.38 12.36 15.38
C ALA A 202 40.99 13.56 16.15
N LYS A 203 40.16 14.52 16.56
CA LYS A 203 40.59 15.64 17.40
C LYS A 203 41.01 15.17 18.79
N GLU A 204 40.24 14.27 19.40
CA GLU A 204 40.56 13.70 20.71
C GLU A 204 41.90 12.96 20.69
N LYS A 205 42.16 12.14 19.66
CA LYS A 205 43.46 11.47 19.48
C LYS A 205 44.60 12.47 19.34
N SER A 206 44.44 13.48 18.50
CA SER A 206 45.44 14.55 18.32
C SER A 206 45.71 15.31 19.62
N SER A 207 44.66 15.65 20.37
CA SER A 207 44.78 16.32 21.67
C SER A 207 45.49 15.44 22.70
N LYS A 208 45.18 14.14 22.79
CA LYS A 208 45.88 13.20 23.68
C LYS A 208 47.37 13.13 23.37
N VAL A 209 47.74 13.00 22.09
CA VAL A 209 49.15 13.01 21.67
C VAL A 209 49.83 14.31 22.09
N ARG A 210 49.19 15.46 21.88
CA ARG A 210 49.74 16.75 22.27
C ARG A 210 49.92 16.91 23.78
N ILE A 211 48.97 16.40 24.58
CA ILE A 211 49.07 16.42 26.04
C ILE A 211 50.29 15.61 26.49
N LEU A 212 50.46 14.39 25.98
CA LEU A 212 51.61 13.54 26.32
C LEU A 212 52.96 14.20 25.96
N GLU A 213 53.03 14.87 24.81
CA GLU A 213 54.22 15.61 24.40
C GLU A 213 54.53 16.76 25.38
N LEU A 214 53.52 17.52 25.79
CA LEU A 214 53.68 18.62 26.74
C LEU A 214 54.06 18.13 28.14
N GLU A 215 53.47 17.02 28.60
CA GLU A 215 53.84 16.38 29.86
C GLU A 215 55.30 15.90 29.84
N GLN A 216 55.75 15.33 28.72
CA GLN A 216 57.15 14.94 28.53
C GLN A 216 58.08 16.15 28.55
N GLN A 217 57.73 17.24 27.88
CA GLN A 217 58.51 18.49 27.89
C GLN A 217 58.61 19.06 29.31
N LEU A 218 57.51 19.05 30.07
CA LEU A 218 57.48 19.52 31.45
C LEU A 218 58.35 18.64 32.37
N ALA A 219 58.26 17.32 32.23
CA ALA A 219 59.09 16.38 32.98
C ALA A 219 60.59 16.57 32.67
N ASN A 220 60.94 16.79 31.40
CA ASN A 220 62.31 17.06 30.98
C ASN A 220 62.84 18.40 31.54
N ALA A 221 62.05 19.47 31.44
CA ALA A 221 62.43 20.77 32.00
C ALA A 221 62.65 20.70 33.51
N HIS A 222 61.78 19.99 34.24
CA HIS A 222 61.94 19.76 35.67
C HIS A 222 63.22 18.98 36.00
N ARG A 223 63.53 17.93 35.23
CA ARG A 223 64.78 17.16 35.38
C ARG A 223 66.02 18.03 35.17
N ILE A 224 66.02 18.89 34.15
CA ILE A 224 67.13 19.80 33.86
C ILE A 224 67.34 20.79 35.02
N LEU A 225 66.27 21.43 35.50
CA LEU A 225 66.35 22.38 36.62
C LEU A 225 66.93 21.74 37.89
N LEU A 226 66.52 20.50 38.21
CA LEU A 226 67.07 19.77 39.35
C LEU A 226 68.55 19.43 39.16
N GLN A 227 68.98 19.09 37.95
CA GLN A 227 70.39 18.80 37.65
C GLN A 227 71.26 20.07 37.73
N THR A 228 70.80 21.19 37.17
CA THR A 228 71.54 22.46 37.21
C THR A 228 71.64 23.01 38.62
N GLY A 229 70.56 22.98 39.39
CA GLY A 229 70.56 23.46 40.78
C GLY A 229 71.47 22.65 41.70
N PHE A 230 71.64 21.34 41.46
CA PHE A 230 72.61 20.53 42.21
C PHE A 230 74.06 20.93 41.92
N ASN A 231 74.39 21.16 40.64
CA ASN A 231 75.75 21.50 40.23
C ASN A 231 76.23 22.84 40.80
N GLU A 232 75.35 23.83 40.99
CA GLU A 232 75.68 25.12 41.61
C GLU A 232 75.92 25.03 43.13
N ILE A 233 75.39 24.03 43.83
CA ILE A 233 75.59 23.85 45.28
C ILE A 233 76.91 23.13 45.59
N THR A 234 77.37 22.28 44.67
CA THR A 234 78.58 21.46 44.83
C THR A 234 79.85 22.08 44.24
N ALA A 235 79.76 23.21 43.54
CA ALA A 235 80.90 23.96 42.99
C ALA A 235 81.30 25.10 43.95
#